data_AF-A0A0Q5W291-F1
#
_entry.id   AF-A0A0Q5W291-F1
#
_cell.length_a   1.000
_cell.length_b   1.000
_cell.length_c   1.000
_cell.angle_alpha   90.00
_cell.angle_beta   90.00
_cell.angle_gamma   90.00
#
_symmetry.space_group_name_H-M   'P 1'
#
loop_
_entity.id
_entity.type
_entity.pdbx_description
1 polymer ?
#
loop_
_entity_poly.entity_id
_entity_poly.type
_entity_poly.pdbx_seq_one_letter_code
_entity_poly.pdbx_strand_id
1 'polypeptide(L)'
;MEYDAPDLVPVVGDVVPCRRHGHCPVAQAVTGRTTRHGRRPAPRTEQELVEHLGTRGHCTVAALRRGRFSLRLVAGAERAGLVHLDLLTGRVWLPEAHGPGTATGA
;
A
#
# COMPACT_ATOMS: atom_id res chain seq x y z
N MET A 1 -27.85 41.21 9.64
CA MET A 1 -26.55 41.38 10.31
C MET A 1 -25.65 40.29 9.76
N GLU A 2 -24.85 40.65 8.76
CA GLU A 2 -23.83 39.77 8.17
C GLU A 2 -22.71 39.54 9.17
N TYR A 3 -22.35 38.28 9.40
CA TYR A 3 -21.09 37.90 10.05
C TYR A 3 -20.07 37.66 8.93
N ASP A 4 -19.41 38.73 8.50
CA ASP A 4 -18.18 38.65 7.70
C ASP A 4 -17.01 38.51 8.68
N ALA A 5 -16.40 37.32 8.73
CA ALA A 5 -15.14 37.11 9.46
C ALA A 5 -14.31 36.00 8.80
N PRO A 6 -13.73 36.21 7.61
CA PRO A 6 -12.89 35.22 6.96
C PRO A 6 -11.42 35.26 7.40
N ASP A 7 -11.10 35.66 8.65
CA ASP A 7 -9.68 35.75 9.08
C ASP A 7 -9.42 35.56 10.59
N LEU A 8 -10.21 34.72 11.26
CA LEU A 8 -9.91 34.32 12.65
C LEU A 8 -8.91 33.16 12.68
N VAL A 9 -7.71 33.37 12.14
CA VAL A 9 -6.58 32.47 12.40
C VAL A 9 -5.98 32.87 13.74
N PRO A 10 -6.08 32.04 14.80
CA PRO A 10 -5.57 32.39 16.11
C PRO A 10 -4.05 32.56 16.05
N VAL A 11 -3.55 33.59 16.74
CA VAL A 11 -2.15 34.00 16.72
C VAL A 11 -1.36 33.13 17.71
N VAL A 12 -0.05 33.01 17.51
CA VAL A 12 0.83 32.33 18.45
C VAL A 12 0.69 32.96 19.84
N GLY A 13 0.34 32.16 20.83
CA GLY A 13 0.05 32.59 22.20
C GLY A 13 -1.44 32.59 22.55
N ASP A 14 -2.35 32.58 21.57
CA ASP A 14 -3.79 32.44 21.84
C ASP A 14 -4.11 31.06 22.41
N VAL A 15 -5.17 30.99 23.22
CA VAL A 15 -5.65 29.72 23.79
C VAL A 15 -6.92 29.31 23.06
N VAL A 16 -6.86 28.17 22.37
CA VAL A 16 -7.98 27.66 21.56
C VAL A 16 -8.62 26.43 22.21
N PRO A 17 -9.94 26.25 22.08
CA PRO A 17 -10.60 25.07 22.59
C PRO A 17 -10.08 23.82 21.86
N CYS A 18 -9.62 22.83 22.62
CA CYS A 18 -9.11 21.58 22.08
C CYS A 18 -9.82 20.39 22.73
N ARG A 19 -10.34 19.47 21.90
CA ARG A 19 -11.14 18.31 22.39
C ARG A 19 -10.41 17.40 23.36
N ARG A 20 -9.07 17.43 23.38
CA ARG A 20 -8.23 16.56 24.20
C ARG A 20 -7.82 17.17 25.55
N HIS A 21 -7.64 18.49 25.63
CA HIS A 21 -7.13 19.16 26.85
C HIS A 21 -8.03 20.30 27.33
N GLY A 22 -9.22 20.45 26.75
CA GLY A 22 -10.15 21.55 27.01
C GLY A 22 -9.72 22.81 26.26
N HIS A 23 -8.53 23.33 26.58
CA HIS A 23 -7.96 24.53 25.98
C HIS A 23 -6.45 24.36 25.78
N CYS A 24 -5.95 24.72 24.60
CA CYS A 24 -4.57 24.53 24.20
C CYS A 24 -3.96 25.84 23.72
N PRO A 25 -2.75 26.23 24.17
CA PRO A 25 -2.05 27.39 23.61
C PRO A 25 -1.60 27.09 22.18
N VAL A 26 -1.82 28.05 21.28
CA VAL A 26 -1.37 28.00 19.90
C VAL A 26 0.14 28.25 19.89
N ALA A 27 0.91 27.16 19.81
CA ALA A 27 2.37 27.24 19.77
C ALA A 27 2.91 27.67 18.40
N GLN A 28 2.12 27.48 17.33
CA GLN A 28 2.47 27.89 15.96
C GLN A 28 1.20 28.26 15.18
N ALA A 29 1.15 29.47 14.61
CA ALA A 29 0.12 29.89 13.67
C ALA A 29 0.46 29.28 12.31
N VAL A 30 -0.13 28.14 11.99
CA VAL A 30 0.14 27.44 10.72
C VAL A 30 -0.75 28.04 9.64
N THR A 31 -0.26 29.07 8.95
CA THR A 31 -0.84 29.50 7.67
C THR A 31 -0.59 28.41 6.62
N GLY A 32 -1.59 27.58 6.35
CA GLY A 32 -1.78 26.90 5.06
C GLY A 32 -0.77 25.83 4.65
N ARG A 33 -1.32 24.61 4.46
CA ARG A 33 -0.79 23.43 3.77
C ARG A 33 0.34 22.67 4.47
N THR A 34 -0.08 21.69 5.27
CA THR A 34 0.76 20.51 5.53
C THR A 34 0.92 19.69 4.25
N THR A 35 1.94 19.97 3.44
CA THR A 35 2.43 19.01 2.45
C THR A 35 3.22 17.92 3.17
N ARG A 36 2.51 17.03 3.88
CA ARG A 36 3.08 15.72 4.24
C ARG A 36 3.23 14.91 2.96
N HIS A 37 4.26 15.20 2.18
CA HIS A 37 4.84 14.24 1.25
C HIS A 37 5.61 13.20 2.09
N GLY A 38 4.89 12.43 2.91
CA GLY A 38 5.44 11.16 3.37
C GLY A 38 5.71 10.35 2.12
N ARG A 39 7.00 10.07 1.82
CA ARG A 39 7.39 9.17 0.73
C ARG A 39 6.53 7.92 0.82
N ARG A 40 5.51 7.82 -0.03
CA ARG A 40 4.73 6.60 -0.13
C ARG A 40 5.73 5.54 -0.59
N PRO A 41 5.88 4.42 0.14
CA PRO A 41 6.76 3.34 -0.30
C PRO A 41 6.42 3.00 -1.75
N ALA A 42 7.45 2.81 -2.57
CA ALA A 42 7.26 2.48 -3.98
C ALA A 42 6.29 1.28 -4.08
N PRO A 43 5.37 1.30 -5.05
CA PRO A 43 4.53 0.13 -5.31
C PRO A 43 5.42 -1.07 -5.59
N ARG A 44 5.08 -2.23 -5.02
CA ARG A 44 5.75 -3.49 -5.33
C ARG A 44 5.62 -3.77 -6.84
N THR A 45 6.60 -4.47 -7.38
CA THR A 45 6.69 -4.89 -8.78
C THR A 45 6.38 -6.37 -8.93
N GLU A 46 6.16 -6.82 -10.17
CA GLU A 46 5.94 -8.24 -10.49
C GLU A 46 7.19 -9.08 -10.21
N GLN A 47 8.38 -8.53 -10.45
CA GLN A 47 9.65 -9.20 -10.13
C GLN A 47 9.81 -9.45 -8.63
N GLU A 48 9.44 -8.47 -7.79
CA GLU A 48 9.45 -8.66 -6.33
C GLU A 48 8.44 -9.71 -5.87
N LEU A 49 7.31 -9.88 -6.58
CA LEU A 49 6.36 -10.95 -6.29
C LEU A 49 6.97 -12.32 -6.61
N VAL A 50 7.64 -12.44 -7.76
CA VAL A 50 8.33 -13.68 -8.15
C VAL A 50 9.41 -14.04 -7.15
N GLU A 51 10.26 -13.08 -6.76
CA GLU A 51 11.30 -13.28 -5.75
C GLU A 51 10.70 -13.71 -4.40
N HIS A 52 9.62 -13.04 -3.98
CA HIS A 52 8.92 -13.36 -2.74
C HIS A 52 8.36 -14.78 -2.72
N LEU A 53 7.83 -15.25 -3.85
CA LEU A 53 7.34 -16.62 -4.01
C LEU A 53 8.49 -17.62 -4.15
N GLY A 54 9.60 -17.24 -4.79
CA GLY A 54 10.78 -18.09 -4.93
C GLY A 54 11.40 -18.50 -3.61
N THR A 55 11.37 -17.63 -2.58
CA THR A 55 11.85 -17.99 -1.24
C THR A 55 10.89 -18.93 -0.47
N ARG A 56 9.60 -18.95 -0.83
CA ARG A 56 8.54 -19.61 -0.02
C ARG A 56 7.84 -20.78 -0.72
N GLY A 57 8.04 -20.94 -2.03
CA GLY A 57 7.35 -21.91 -2.90
C GLY A 57 5.91 -21.51 -3.21
N HIS A 58 5.10 -21.23 -2.19
CA HIS A 58 3.71 -20.79 -2.34
C HIS A 58 3.29 -19.84 -1.21
N CYS A 59 2.32 -18.97 -1.50
CA CYS A 59 1.73 -18.03 -0.55
C CYS A 59 0.22 -17.93 -0.75
N THR A 60 -0.48 -17.30 0.20
CA THR A 60 -1.89 -16.93 0.01
C THR A 60 -2.03 -15.46 -0.34
N VAL A 61 -3.11 -15.10 -1.03
CA VAL A 61 -3.49 -13.72 -1.31
C VAL A 61 -3.55 -12.89 -0.03
N ALA A 62 -4.03 -13.47 1.09
CA ALA A 62 -4.05 -12.79 2.38
C ALA A 62 -2.64 -12.43 2.88
N ALA A 63 -1.67 -13.35 2.74
CA ALA A 63 -0.27 -13.10 3.10
C ALA A 63 0.36 -12.04 2.17
N LEU A 64 0.07 -12.11 0.86
CA LEU A 64 0.55 -11.14 -0.13
C LEU A 64 0.03 -9.72 0.15
N ARG A 65 -1.24 -9.58 0.54
CA ARG A 65 -1.81 -8.28 0.93
C ARG A 65 -1.11 -7.67 2.14
N ARG A 66 -0.73 -8.49 3.13
CA ARG A 66 0.09 -8.04 4.28
C ARG A 66 1.48 -7.61 3.84
N GLY A 67 2.03 -8.25 2.81
CA GLY A 67 3.28 -7.89 2.14
C GLY A 67 3.20 -6.67 1.21
N ARG A 68 2.05 -5.98 1.14
CA ARG A 68 1.77 -4.85 0.24
C ARG A 68 1.75 -5.21 -1.25
N PHE A 69 1.61 -6.48 -1.59
CA PHE A 69 1.28 -6.90 -2.96
C PHE A 69 -0.21 -6.67 -3.20
N SER A 70 -0.52 -5.86 -4.22
CA SER A 70 -1.91 -5.55 -4.56
C SER A 70 -2.54 -6.69 -5.37
N LEU A 71 -3.87 -6.86 -5.29
CA LEU A 71 -4.59 -7.84 -6.10
C LEU A 71 -4.43 -7.57 -7.61
N ARG A 72 -4.35 -6.29 -8.00
CA ARG A 72 -4.12 -5.91 -9.40
C ARG A 72 -2.76 -6.38 -9.91
N LEU A 73 -1.75 -6.34 -9.06
CA LEU A 73 -0.41 -6.83 -9.39
C LEU A 73 -0.43 -8.36 -9.50
N VAL A 74 -1.04 -9.06 -8.55
CA VAL A 74 -1.15 -10.54 -8.61
C VAL A 74 -1.91 -10.98 -9.86
N ALA A 75 -3.03 -10.32 -10.20
CA ALA A 75 -3.77 -10.58 -11.42
C ALA A 75 -3.05 -10.11 -12.71
N GLY A 76 -2.13 -9.15 -12.61
CA GLY A 76 -1.23 -8.77 -13.70
C GLY A 76 -0.21 -9.86 -13.97
N ALA A 77 0.47 -10.31 -12.91
CA ALA A 77 1.45 -11.38 -12.95
C ALA A 77 0.85 -12.72 -13.40
N GLU A 78 -0.38 -13.04 -12.99
CA GLU A 78 -1.06 -14.25 -13.45
C GLU A 78 -1.40 -14.19 -14.95
N ARG A 79 -1.94 -13.06 -15.44
CA ARG A 79 -2.17 -12.85 -16.88
C ARG A 79 -0.88 -12.84 -17.70
N ALA A 80 0.24 -12.43 -17.09
CA ALA A 80 1.56 -12.49 -17.70
C ALA A 80 2.21 -13.88 -17.62
N GLY A 81 1.56 -14.86 -16.99
CA GLY A 81 2.08 -16.23 -16.83
C GLY A 81 3.24 -16.34 -15.84
N LEU A 82 3.48 -15.33 -15.01
CA LEU A 82 4.57 -15.31 -14.04
C LEU A 82 4.24 -16.07 -12.75
N VAL A 83 2.96 -16.23 -12.45
CA VAL A 83 2.44 -16.92 -11.26
C VAL A 83 1.17 -17.67 -11.61
N HIS A 84 0.86 -18.72 -10.85
CA HIS A 84 -0.47 -19.32 -10.83
C HIS A 84 -1.26 -18.81 -9.63
N LEU A 85 -2.55 -18.54 -9.84
CA LEU A 85 -3.51 -18.13 -8.80
C LEU A 85 -4.66 -19.12 -8.78
N ASP A 86 -4.83 -19.83 -7.65
CA ASP A 86 -6.06 -20.56 -7.35
C ASP A 86 -7.06 -19.60 -6.72
N LEU A 87 -8.14 -19.31 -7.45
CA LEU A 87 -9.20 -18.42 -7.00
C LEU A 87 -10.06 -19.01 -5.89
N LEU A 88 -10.16 -20.34 -5.79
CA LEU A 88 -10.97 -21.03 -4.79
C LEU A 88 -10.28 -20.98 -3.42
N THR A 89 -8.97 -21.27 -3.39
CA THR A 89 -8.21 -21.29 -2.13
C THR A 89 -7.44 -20.00 -1.86
N GLY A 90 -7.37 -19.10 -2.84
CA GLY A 90 -6.57 -17.88 -2.78
C GLY A 90 -5.06 -18.16 -2.70
N ARG A 91 -4.60 -19.30 -3.21
CA ARG A 91 -3.18 -19.66 -3.24
C ARG A 91 -2.50 -19.09 -4.48
N VAL A 92 -1.26 -18.67 -4.32
CA VAL A 92 -0.40 -18.13 -5.37
C VAL A 92 0.94 -18.84 -5.31
N TRP A 93 1.41 -19.36 -6.43
CA TRP A 93 2.70 -20.05 -6.54
C TRP A 93 3.37 -19.74 -7.88
N LEU A 94 4.66 -20.03 -7.99
CA LEU A 94 5.37 -19.90 -9.26
C LEU A 94 4.96 -21.03 -10.21
N PRO A 95 4.86 -20.78 -11.52
CA PRO A 95 4.84 -21.87 -12.49
C PRO A 95 6.07 -22.73 -12.25
N GLU A 96 5.89 -24.04 -12.21
CA GLU A 96 7.02 -24.94 -12.25
C GLU A 96 7.82 -24.57 -13.50
N ALA A 97 9.12 -24.30 -13.33
CA ALA A 97 9.99 -24.17 -14.47
C ALA A 97 9.85 -25.48 -15.24
N HIS A 98 9.12 -25.45 -16.36
CA HIS A 98 9.10 -26.54 -17.29
C HIS A 98 10.52 -26.57 -17.87
N GLY A 99 11.43 -27.26 -17.17
CA GLY A 99 12.66 -27.73 -17.77
C GLY A 99 12.26 -28.44 -19.06
N PRO A 100 13.05 -28.32 -20.15
CA PRO A 100 12.68 -28.93 -21.42
C PRO A 100 12.43 -30.41 -21.16
N GLY A 101 11.15 -30.80 -21.15
CA GLY A 101 10.74 -32.18 -21.04
C GLY A 101 11.40 -32.87 -22.20
N THR A 102 12.40 -33.69 -21.88
CA THR A 102 12.97 -34.67 -22.80
C THR A 102 11.80 -35.49 -23.33
N ALA A 103 11.36 -35.15 -24.54
CA ALA A 103 10.58 -36.04 -25.38
C ALA A 103 11.49 -37.22 -25.69
N THR A 104 11.49 -38.20 -24.80
CA THR A 104 12.03 -39.54 -25.06
C THR A 104 10.86 -40.49 -25.04
N GLY A 105 10.66 -41.16 -26.18
CA GLY A 105 9.74 -42.28 -26.34
C GLY A 105 8.54 -41.92 -27.20
N ALA A 106 8.21 -42.69 -28.24
CA ALA A 106 8.79 -43.92 -28.75
C ALA A 106 8.33 -44.11 -30.21
#